data_AF-A0A914XB90-F1
#
_entry.id   AF-A0A914XB90-F1
#
_cell.length_a   1.000
_cell.length_b   1.000
_cell.length_c   1.000
_cell.angle_alpha   90.00
_cell.angle_beta   90.00
_cell.angle_gamma   90.00
#
_symmetry.space_group_name_H-M   'P 1'
#
loop_
_entity.id
_entity.type
_entity.pdbx_description
1 polymer ?
#
loop_
_entity_poly.entity_id
_entity_poly.type
_entity_poly.pdbx_seq_one_letter_code
_entity_poly.pdbx_strand_id
1 'polypeptide(L)'
;MGRQSHLELEKNKAGHRRILQDIGVVGKAFTTGSNHQLVWAKIAINVKVEKRALATSNKGQQKTTLESRTFQKLVEEEDWSIKDDISDDYNSLVDHLRAMQQMAELPRANHQTKQISDATKTLLEKRRQMKQDGKDHIEYSLLCKLIQS
;
A
#
# COMPACT_ATOMS: atom_id res chain seq x y z
N MET A 1 13.42 -21.19 44.49
CA MET A 1 14.45 -21.41 43.44
C MET A 1 13.76 -22.14 42.29
N GLY A 2 13.32 -21.55 41.18
CA GLY A 2 13.85 -20.41 40.44
C GLY A 2 14.38 -20.93 39.10
N ARG A 3 13.51 -21.05 38.08
CA ARG A 3 13.87 -21.11 36.65
C ARG A 3 12.60 -20.97 35.79
N GLN A 4 12.20 -19.72 35.60
CA GLN A 4 11.36 -19.32 34.48
C GLN A 4 12.20 -19.48 33.21
N SER A 5 11.92 -20.50 32.39
CA SER A 5 12.51 -20.62 31.06
C SER A 5 11.72 -19.73 30.08
N HIS A 6 12.24 -18.52 29.88
CA HIS A 6 12.19 -17.69 28.68
C HIS A 6 11.24 -18.17 27.55
N LEU A 7 9.94 -17.88 27.69
CA LEU A 7 8.95 -17.97 26.61
C LEU A 7 8.89 -16.61 25.90
N GLU A 8 9.91 -16.31 25.11
CA GLU A 8 9.74 -15.33 24.02
C GLU A 8 9.06 -16.03 22.85
N LEU A 9 7.75 -16.25 22.99
CA LEU A 9 6.89 -16.28 21.82
C LEU A 9 6.88 -14.85 21.29
N GLU A 10 7.74 -14.60 20.30
CA GLU A 10 7.75 -13.36 19.54
C GLU A 10 6.30 -12.94 19.29
N LYS A 11 6.02 -11.71 19.74
CA LYS A 11 4.74 -11.03 19.66
C LYS A 11 4.14 -11.28 18.27
N ASN A 12 3.09 -12.11 18.21
CA ASN A 12 2.20 -12.20 17.07
C ASN A 12 1.63 -10.78 16.85
N LYS A 13 2.31 -10.00 15.99
CA LYS A 13 1.92 -8.63 15.65
C LYS A 13 0.47 -8.70 15.21
N ALA A 14 -0.39 -7.93 15.89
CA ALA A 14 -1.86 -8.01 15.85
C ALA A 14 -2.52 -8.10 14.46
N GLY A 15 -1.79 -7.83 13.37
CA GLY A 15 -2.22 -8.07 12.00
C GLY A 15 -2.35 -9.54 11.57
N HIS A 16 -1.61 -10.48 12.17
CA HIS A 16 -1.56 -11.87 11.66
C HIS A 16 -2.58 -12.83 12.29
N ARG A 17 -3.33 -12.38 13.31
CA ARG A 17 -4.39 -13.17 13.99
C ARG A 17 -5.55 -13.56 13.07
N ARG A 18 -5.66 -12.95 11.88
CA ARG A 18 -6.72 -13.27 10.89
C ARG A 18 -6.39 -14.49 10.03
N ILE A 19 -5.10 -14.79 9.83
CA ILE A 19 -4.62 -15.85 8.92
C ILE A 19 -4.11 -17.06 9.71
N LEU A 20 -3.44 -16.84 10.83
CA LEU A 20 -2.90 -17.91 11.67
C LEU A 20 -3.87 -18.23 12.82
N GLN A 21 -4.43 -19.43 12.79
CA GLN A 21 -5.30 -19.99 13.81
C GLN A 21 -4.60 -21.19 14.47
N ASP A 22 -5.01 -21.56 15.68
CA ASP A 22 -4.56 -22.75 16.41
C ASP A 22 -3.05 -23.00 16.28
N ILE A 23 -2.25 -22.15 16.94
CA ILE A 23 -0.79 -22.28 16.99
C ILE A 23 -0.43 -23.11 18.22
N GLY A 24 0.39 -24.14 18.05
CA GLY A 24 0.84 -24.99 19.14
C GLY A 24 2.20 -25.59 18.88
N VAL A 25 2.88 -26.02 19.94
CA VAL A 25 4.12 -26.77 19.83
C VAL A 25 3.78 -28.24 19.69
N VAL A 26 4.34 -28.92 18.69
CA VAL A 26 4.20 -30.37 18.53
C VAL A 26 4.84 -31.04 19.74
N GLY A 27 4.10 -31.95 20.38
CA GLY A 27 4.46 -32.52 21.66
C GLY A 27 5.87 -33.15 21.69
N LYS A 28 6.47 -33.18 22.89
CA LYS A 28 7.84 -33.66 23.16
C LYS A 28 8.14 -35.11 22.71
N ALA A 29 7.14 -35.87 22.29
CA ALA A 29 7.28 -37.23 21.78
C ALA A 29 7.86 -37.29 20.36
N PHE A 30 7.84 -36.18 19.61
CA PHE A 30 8.44 -36.11 18.28
C PHE A 30 9.75 -35.32 18.34
N THR A 31 10.86 -36.02 18.51
CA THR A 31 12.20 -35.41 18.55
C THR A 31 12.81 -35.37 17.16
N THR A 32 13.02 -34.18 16.62
CA THR A 32 13.69 -33.97 15.31
C THR A 32 15.21 -34.04 15.40
N GLY A 33 15.79 -34.39 16.56
CA GLY A 33 17.23 -34.31 16.81
C GLY A 33 17.78 -32.88 16.86
N SER A 34 16.91 -31.86 16.75
CA SER A 34 17.24 -30.44 16.87
C SER A 34 16.90 -29.95 18.28
N ASN A 35 17.64 -28.95 18.76
CA ASN A 35 17.33 -28.20 19.98
C ASN A 35 16.09 -27.29 19.83
N HIS A 36 15.49 -27.21 18.63
CA HIS A 36 14.26 -26.48 18.36
C HIS A 36 13.04 -27.40 18.43
N GLN A 37 11.96 -26.91 19.03
CA GLN A 37 10.67 -27.60 19.06
C GLN A 37 9.87 -27.30 17.79
N LEU A 38 9.22 -28.32 17.24
CA LEU A 38 8.32 -28.13 16.10
C LEU A 38 7.09 -27.33 16.54
N VAL A 39 6.63 -26.42 15.70
CA VAL A 39 5.41 -25.63 15.90
C VAL A 39 4.46 -25.95 14.77
N TRP A 40 3.19 -26.18 15.09
CA TRP A 40 2.11 -26.29 14.14
C TRP A 40 1.20 -25.07 14.23
N ALA A 41 0.63 -24.68 13.10
CA ALA A 41 -0.36 -23.62 13.01
C ALA A 41 -1.37 -23.97 11.92
N LYS A 42 -2.64 -23.67 12.16
CA LYS A 42 -3.69 -23.77 11.15
C LYS A 42 -3.77 -22.48 10.36
N ILE A 43 -3.47 -22.54 9.07
CA ILE A 43 -3.55 -21.37 8.19
C ILE A 43 -4.95 -21.31 7.59
N ALA A 44 -5.72 -20.27 7.92
CA ALA A 44 -7.06 -20.04 7.40
C ALA A 44 -7.13 -18.69 6.70
N ILE A 45 -7.11 -18.72 5.37
CA ILE A 45 -7.10 -17.50 4.55
C ILE A 45 -8.52 -17.21 4.05
N ASN A 46 -9.14 -16.15 4.56
CA ASN A 46 -10.37 -15.63 3.96
C ASN A 46 -10.04 -14.70 2.79
N VAL A 47 -10.08 -15.25 1.57
CA VAL A 47 -9.70 -14.54 0.34
C VAL A 47 -10.43 -13.20 0.16
N LYS A 48 -11.70 -13.09 0.56
CA LYS A 48 -12.48 -11.83 0.41
C LYS A 48 -12.00 -10.75 1.36
N VAL A 49 -11.74 -11.12 2.61
CA VAL A 49 -11.27 -10.19 3.65
C VAL A 49 -9.83 -9.76 3.34
N GLU A 50 -8.97 -10.70 2.95
CA GLU A 50 -7.59 -10.41 2.60
C GLU A 50 -7.48 -9.54 1.33
N LYS A 51 -8.29 -9.79 0.29
CA LYS A 51 -8.37 -8.90 -0.87
C LYS A 51 -8.78 -7.47 -0.48
N ARG A 52 -9.73 -7.32 0.44
CA ARG A 52 -10.18 -6.00 0.93
C ARG A 52 -9.09 -5.33 1.78
N ALA A 53 -8.37 -6.08 2.60
CA ALA A 53 -7.23 -5.59 3.38
C ALA A 53 -6.10 -5.11 2.47
N LEU A 54 -5.71 -5.91 1.48
CA LEU A 54 -4.72 -5.54 0.46
C LEU A 54 -5.15 -4.29 -0.32
N ALA A 55 -6.40 -4.22 -0.76
CA ALA A 55 -6.91 -3.06 -1.46
C ALA A 55 -6.88 -1.80 -0.59
N THR A 56 -7.09 -1.92 0.72
CA THR A 56 -7.06 -0.79 1.66
C THR A 56 -5.64 -0.36 1.99
N SER A 57 -4.73 -1.30 2.17
CA SER A 57 -3.30 -1.04 2.34
C SER A 57 -2.72 -0.31 1.12
N ASN A 58 -3.14 -0.70 -0.08
CA ASN A 58 -2.66 -0.12 -1.32
C ASN A 58 -3.33 1.21 -1.70
N LYS A 59 -4.37 1.66 -0.98
CA LYS A 59 -5.00 2.98 -1.23
C LYS A 59 -4.08 4.15 -0.92
N GLY A 60 -3.08 3.96 -0.04
CA GLY A 60 -2.11 5.00 0.33
C GLY A 60 -0.90 5.09 -0.57
N GLN A 61 -0.59 4.03 -1.32
CA GLN A 61 0.48 4.05 -2.32
C GLN A 61 -0.08 4.71 -3.58
N GLN A 62 0.00 6.04 -3.65
CA GLN A 62 -0.11 6.71 -4.93
C GLN A 62 0.92 6.04 -5.85
N LYS A 63 0.45 5.52 -6.99
CA LYS A 63 1.37 5.03 -8.02
C LYS A 63 2.21 6.24 -8.39
N THR A 64 3.48 6.25 -8.06
CA THR A 64 4.41 7.28 -8.49
C THR A 64 4.98 6.87 -9.84
N THR A 65 5.18 7.83 -10.73
CA THR A 65 5.92 7.62 -11.97
C THR A 65 7.28 8.27 -11.77
N LEU A 66 8.34 7.51 -12.01
CA LEU A 66 9.69 8.04 -11.98
C LEU A 66 9.94 8.88 -13.23
N GLU A 67 10.31 10.14 -13.06
CA GLU A 67 10.64 11.03 -14.16
C GLU A 67 12.10 10.79 -14.58
N SER A 68 12.28 10.14 -15.72
CA SER A 68 13.60 9.65 -16.17
C SER A 68 14.64 10.75 -16.31
N ARG A 69 14.25 11.96 -16.72
CA ARG A 69 15.20 13.04 -17.00
C ARG A 69 15.77 13.68 -15.72
N THR A 70 14.93 13.83 -14.71
CA THR A 70 15.28 14.34 -13.38
C THR A 70 16.12 13.31 -12.66
N PHE A 71 15.74 12.03 -12.74
CA PHE A 71 16.55 10.95 -12.20
C PHE A 71 17.94 10.89 -12.85
N GLN A 72 18.02 10.98 -14.19
CA GLN A 72 19.31 10.99 -14.89
C GLN A 72 20.19 12.17 -14.47
N LYS A 73 19.63 13.37 -14.36
CA LYS A 73 20.38 14.54 -13.86
C LYS A 73 20.90 14.35 -12.45
N LEU A 74 20.07 13.81 -11.54
CA LEU A 74 20.49 13.55 -10.17
C LEU A 74 21.65 12.54 -10.11
N VAL A 75 21.61 11.49 -10.94
CA VAL A 75 22.70 10.51 -11.03
C VAL A 75 23.99 11.14 -11.57
N GLU A 76 23.89 12.07 -12.53
CA GLU A 76 25.04 12.77 -13.13
C GLU A 76 25.65 13.83 -12.20
N GLU A 77 24.85 14.43 -11.31
CA GLU A 77 25.29 15.45 -10.34
C GLU A 77 25.79 14.84 -9.01
N GLU A 78 25.43 13.59 -8.70
CA GLU A 78 25.82 12.92 -7.46
C GLU A 78 27.32 12.56 -7.44
N ASP A 79 27.96 12.77 -6.28
CA ASP A 79 29.31 12.28 -6.03
C ASP A 79 29.28 10.80 -5.63
N TRP A 80 29.83 9.94 -6.50
CA TRP A 80 29.94 8.50 -6.31
C TRP A 80 31.30 8.10 -5.70
N SER A 81 31.83 8.93 -4.81
CA SER A 81 33.11 8.66 -4.16
C SER A 81 33.04 7.35 -3.36
N ILE A 82 33.96 6.43 -3.69
CA ILE A 82 34.04 5.11 -3.06
C ILE A 82 34.64 5.28 -1.67
N LYS A 83 34.00 4.69 -0.66
CA LYS A 83 34.48 4.68 0.73
C LYS A 83 35.45 3.53 1.00
N ASP A 84 36.27 3.68 2.03
CA ASP A 84 37.26 2.65 2.43
C ASP A 84 36.62 1.36 2.97
N ASP A 85 35.42 1.46 3.57
CA ASP A 85 34.64 0.29 3.97
C ASP A 85 33.55 -0.05 2.94
N ILE A 86 33.59 -1.28 2.44
CA ILE A 86 32.68 -1.81 1.42
C ILE A 86 31.24 -1.91 1.94
N SER A 87 31.06 -2.20 3.23
CA SER A 87 29.71 -2.33 3.81
C SER A 87 29.04 -0.96 3.87
N ASP A 88 29.77 0.05 4.34
CA ASP A 88 29.33 1.44 4.38
C ASP A 88 29.15 2.03 2.98
N ASP A 89 30.02 1.71 2.03
CA ASP A 89 29.90 2.12 0.62
C ASP A 89 28.60 1.59 -0.01
N TYR A 90 28.31 0.30 0.19
CA TYR A 90 27.09 -0.33 -0.33
C TYR A 90 25.81 0.27 0.27
N ASN A 91 25.80 0.50 1.58
CA ASN A 91 24.66 1.13 2.24
C ASN A 91 24.46 2.56 1.74
N SER A 92 25.56 3.32 1.59
CA SER A 92 25.54 4.68 1.05
C SER A 92 24.97 4.72 -0.37
N LEU A 93 25.39 3.80 -1.24
CA LEU A 93 24.89 3.66 -2.60
C LEU A 93 23.38 3.41 -2.62
N VAL A 94 22.90 2.47 -1.79
CA VAL A 94 21.46 2.16 -1.69
C VAL A 94 20.66 3.37 -1.21
N ASP A 95 21.19 4.10 -0.22
CA ASP A 95 20.52 5.27 0.34
C ASP A 95 20.48 6.43 -0.66
N HIS A 96 21.56 6.68 -1.40
CA HIS A 96 21.60 7.70 -2.45
C HIS A 96 20.60 7.37 -3.57
N LEU A 97 20.58 6.13 -4.06
CA LEU A 97 19.62 5.69 -5.08
C LEU A 97 18.17 5.84 -4.62
N ARG A 98 17.87 5.53 -3.36
CA ARG A 98 16.54 5.75 -2.78
C ARG A 98 16.19 7.22 -2.65
N ALA A 99 17.13 8.07 -2.25
CA ALA A 99 16.92 9.51 -2.18
C ALA A 99 16.62 10.11 -3.56
N MET A 100 17.40 9.74 -4.59
CA MET A 100 17.16 10.16 -5.97
C MET A 100 15.82 9.66 -6.50
N GLN A 101 15.47 8.41 -6.20
CA GLN A 101 14.16 7.86 -6.55
C GLN A 101 13.05 8.73 -5.94
N GLN A 102 13.11 9.06 -4.66
CA GLN A 102 12.11 9.89 -4.00
C GLN A 102 12.02 11.31 -4.59
N MET A 103 13.16 11.90 -4.96
CA MET A 103 13.19 13.23 -5.60
C MET A 103 12.65 13.22 -7.04
N ALA A 104 12.86 12.14 -7.78
CA ALA A 104 12.38 11.96 -9.15
C ALA A 104 10.97 11.36 -9.24
N GLU A 105 10.37 10.96 -8.12
CA GLU A 105 9.02 10.43 -8.06
C GLU A 105 7.97 11.54 -8.22
N LEU A 106 7.26 11.51 -9.34
CA LEU A 106 6.10 12.36 -9.55
C LEU A 106 4.82 11.60 -9.16
N PRO A 107 3.82 12.29 -8.58
CA PRO A 107 2.47 11.75 -8.48
C PRO A 107 2.02 11.35 -9.88
N ARG A 108 1.67 10.06 -10.10
CA ARG A 108 1.13 9.66 -11.40
C ARG A 108 -0.12 10.49 -11.64
N ALA A 109 -0.08 11.27 -12.72
CA ALA A 109 -1.24 12.04 -13.13
C ALA A 109 -2.43 11.08 -13.25
N ASN A 110 -3.48 11.34 -12.47
CA ASN A 110 -4.72 10.60 -12.57
C ASN A 110 -5.24 10.79 -14.00
N HIS A 111 -5.07 9.77 -14.84
CA HIS A 111 -5.46 9.82 -16.26
C HIS A 111 -6.96 10.12 -16.43
N GLN A 112 -7.75 9.96 -15.37
CA GLN A 112 -9.17 10.31 -15.31
C GLN A 112 -9.41 11.83 -15.30
N THR A 113 -8.57 12.64 -14.66
CA THR A 113 -8.79 14.11 -14.59
C THR A 113 -8.39 14.83 -15.86
N LYS A 114 -7.53 14.22 -16.69
CA LYS A 114 -7.11 14.74 -18.01
C LYS A 114 -8.06 14.39 -19.15
N GLN A 115 -8.94 13.38 -19.00
CA GLN A 115 -9.86 12.97 -20.07
C GLN A 115 -11.07 13.89 -20.21
N ILE A 116 -11.45 14.59 -19.14
CA ILE A 116 -12.63 15.45 -19.13
C ILE A 116 -12.17 16.89 -19.30
N SER A 117 -12.61 17.53 -20.39
CA SER A 117 -12.34 18.95 -20.63
C SER A 117 -12.90 19.80 -19.48
N ASP A 118 -12.27 20.93 -19.21
CA ASP A 118 -12.74 21.81 -18.13
C ASP A 118 -14.15 22.35 -18.40
N ALA A 119 -14.51 22.55 -19.68
CA ALA A 119 -15.88 22.86 -20.10
C ALA A 119 -16.87 21.73 -19.75
N THR A 120 -16.47 20.47 -19.87
CA THR A 120 -17.33 19.35 -19.45
C THR A 120 -17.43 19.25 -17.93
N LYS A 121 -16.37 19.57 -17.18
CA LYS A 121 -16.41 19.60 -15.70
C LYS A 121 -17.39 20.66 -15.20
N THR A 122 -17.40 21.85 -15.79
CA THR A 122 -18.34 22.92 -15.40
C THR A 122 -19.79 22.52 -15.68
N LEU A 123 -20.06 21.85 -16.81
CA LEU A 123 -21.38 21.30 -17.11
C LEU A 123 -21.82 20.22 -16.11
N LEU A 124 -20.92 19.32 -15.71
CA LEU A 124 -21.21 18.29 -14.70
C LEU A 124 -21.45 18.89 -13.31
N GLU A 125 -20.72 19.94 -12.95
CA GLU A 125 -20.92 20.67 -11.69
C GLU A 125 -22.26 21.41 -11.68
N LYS A 126 -22.60 22.11 -12.77
CA LYS A 126 -23.93 22.73 -12.96
C LYS A 126 -25.05 21.69 -12.86
N ARG A 127 -24.85 20.52 -13.49
CA ARG A 127 -25.78 19.39 -13.40
C ARG A 127 -25.98 18.93 -11.95
N ARG A 128 -24.90 18.88 -11.16
CA ARG A 128 -24.94 18.49 -9.75
C ARG A 128 -25.74 19.50 -8.92
N GLN A 129 -25.49 20.78 -9.11
CA GLN A 129 -26.21 21.87 -8.44
C GLN A 129 -27.71 21.83 -8.76
N MET A 130 -28.08 21.73 -10.03
CA MET A 130 -29.49 21.61 -10.43
C MET A 130 -30.21 20.40 -9.82
N LYS A 131 -29.48 19.32 -9.52
CA LYS A 131 -30.02 18.15 -8.83
C LYS A 131 -30.16 18.36 -7.32
N GLN A 132 -29.28 19.15 -6.71
CA GLN A 132 -29.32 19.49 -5.29
C GLN A 132 -30.43 20.52 -5.00
N ASP A 133 -30.57 21.52 -5.87
CA ASP A 133 -31.56 22.60 -5.78
C ASP A 133 -32.94 22.15 -6.32
N GLY A 134 -33.31 20.89 -6.11
CA GLY A 134 -34.43 20.21 -6.78
C GLY A 134 -35.83 20.83 -6.59
N LYS A 135 -35.97 21.87 -5.75
CA LYS A 135 -37.18 22.71 -5.65
C LYS A 135 -37.22 23.83 -6.69
N ASP A 136 -36.06 24.37 -7.07
CA ASP A 136 -35.95 25.48 -8.04
C ASP A 136 -35.85 24.96 -9.49
N HIS A 137 -35.62 23.65 -9.67
CA HIS A 137 -35.43 23.01 -10.97
C HIS A 137 -36.30 21.75 -11.14
N ILE A 138 -37.62 21.90 -10.93
CA ILE A 138 -38.59 20.80 -11.05
C ILE A 138 -38.63 20.22 -12.47
N GLU A 139 -38.55 21.07 -13.49
CA GLU A 139 -38.52 20.68 -14.91
C GLU A 139 -37.36 19.72 -15.21
N TYR A 140 -36.17 20.01 -14.65
CA TYR A 140 -34.99 19.17 -14.79
C TYR A 140 -35.20 17.78 -14.17
N SER A 141 -35.88 17.71 -13.03
CA SER A 141 -36.22 16.44 -12.36
C SER A 141 -37.21 15.60 -13.19
N LEU A 142 -38.22 16.24 -13.77
CA LEU A 142 -39.20 15.57 -14.64
C LEU A 142 -38.53 15.02 -15.91
N LEU A 143 -37.68 15.81 -16.57
CA LEU A 143 -36.90 15.36 -17.72
C LEU A 143 -36.01 14.16 -17.37
N CYS A 144 -35.31 14.20 -16.23
CA CYS A 144 -34.48 13.07 -15.79
C CYS A 144 -35.30 11.79 -15.58
N LYS A 145 -36.53 11.90 -15.03
CA LYS A 145 -37.43 10.75 -14.84
C LYS A 145 -37.92 10.19 -16.18
N LEU A 146 -38.28 11.06 -17.12
CA LEU A 146 -38.78 10.69 -18.45
C LEU A 146 -37.71 9.99 -19.30
N ILE A 147 -36.44 10.39 -19.17
CA ILE A 147 -35.33 9.77 -19.92
C ILE A 147 -34.91 8.42 -19.31
N GLN A 148 -35.26 8.17 -18.05
CA GLN A 148 -34.92 6.92 -17.34
C GLN A 148 -36.00 5.84 -17.43
N SER A 149 -37.21 6.19 -17.87
CA SER A 149 -38.31 5.26 -18.17
C SER A 149 -38.20 4.70 -19.58
#